data_AF-A0A7C9EKE5-F1
#
_entry.id   AF-A0A7C9EKE5-F1
#
_cell.length_a   1.000
_cell.length_b   1.000
_cell.length_c   1.000
_cell.angle_alpha   90.00
_cell.angle_beta   90.00
_cell.angle_gamma   90.00
#
_symmetry.space_group_name_H-M   'P 1'
#
loop_
_entity.id
_entity.type
_entity.pdbx_description
1 polymer ?
#
loop_
_entity_poly.entity_id
_entity_poly.type
_entity_poly.pdbx_seq_one_letter_code
_entity_poly.pdbx_strand_id
1 'polypeptide(L)'
;LDAYGKTRDAPGYVASLLRGISKVFLSIQRRPLEQIKVAVPIILNALKAASFDLDHGDVGLKDLFGGAINVANSIKSTCKKLEGVANEQLRALLGLYVLQIMAIISITMGDEVSSCLYLIQNLSRFFPFCGLSYADLVAGQGVDPLAHVICSDDTNDFMDCLSYIKHGAVLSVLWGQISVTVAHAAEQDLGALKVELRSIQSKRWSAIGMLQYIFSLGKLPFTIKKHAISFLLDITENIGQQELNEDALCAFLTPSIISSLQVVFLKVWGPNTVYAPFPFIS
;
A
#
# COMPACT_ATOMS: atom_id res chain seq x y z
N LEU A 1 -9.04 44.16 13.57
CA LEU A 1 -8.12 43.43 12.68
C LEU A 1 -6.99 42.91 13.55
N ASP A 2 -6.70 41.63 13.36
CA ASP A 2 -5.60 40.83 13.87
C ASP A 2 -5.75 40.01 15.16
N ALA A 3 -5.36 38.73 14.97
CA ALA A 3 -4.90 37.73 15.91
C ALA A 3 -5.94 36.98 16.75
N TYR A 4 -6.62 35.98 16.16
CA TYR A 4 -6.72 34.65 16.77
C TYR A 4 -7.19 33.60 15.76
N GLY A 5 -6.34 32.62 15.49
CA GLY A 5 -6.64 31.52 14.55
C GLY A 5 -5.43 31.05 13.74
N LYS A 6 -4.23 31.06 14.33
CA LYS A 6 -3.10 30.30 13.77
C LYS A 6 -3.54 28.84 13.77
N THR A 7 -3.83 28.29 12.59
CA THR A 7 -3.90 26.85 12.38
C THR A 7 -2.61 26.27 12.95
N ARG A 8 -2.72 25.53 14.05
CA ARG A 8 -1.59 24.81 14.63
C ARG A 8 -1.05 23.89 13.53
N ASP A 9 0.26 23.94 13.32
CA ASP A 9 1.01 23.01 12.46
C ASP A 9 0.90 21.58 13.04
N ALA A 10 -0.27 20.96 12.84
CA ALA A 10 -0.59 19.61 13.28
C ALA A 10 0.36 18.57 12.66
N PRO A 11 0.74 18.66 11.38
CA PRO A 11 1.74 17.79 10.76
C PRO A 11 3.11 17.87 11.43
N GLY A 12 3.63 19.07 11.68
CA GLY A 12 4.91 19.27 12.37
C GLY A 12 4.90 18.75 13.81
N TYR A 13 3.77 18.90 14.51
CA TYR A 13 3.59 18.31 15.84
C TYR A 13 3.60 16.78 15.80
N VAL A 14 2.86 16.16 14.88
CA VAL A 14 2.83 14.70 14.73
C VAL A 14 4.20 14.17 14.31
N ALA A 15 4.90 14.81 13.37
CA ALA A 15 6.26 14.43 12.99
C ALA A 15 7.22 14.42 14.19
N SER A 16 7.14 15.45 15.03
CA SER A 16 7.92 15.56 16.27
C SER A 16 7.57 14.46 17.28
N LEU A 17 6.27 14.16 17.42
CA LEU A 17 5.78 13.07 18.27
C LEU A 17 6.30 11.71 17.80
N LEU A 18 6.24 11.41 16.50
CA LEU A 18 6.76 10.16 15.93
C LEU A 18 8.26 10.01 16.19
N ARG A 19 9.03 11.11 16.12
CA ARG A 19 10.45 11.13 16.46
C ARG A 19 10.70 10.88 17.95
N GLY A 20 9.82 11.32 18.84
CA GLY A 20 9.88 11.00 20.26
C GLY A 20 9.57 9.52 20.52
N ILE A 21 8.47 9.03 19.94
CA ILE A 21 8.01 7.65 20.07
C ILE A 21 9.06 6.66 19.57
N SER A 22 9.74 6.93 18.47
CA SER A 22 10.79 6.06 17.95
C SER A 22 11.91 5.83 18.98
N LYS A 23 12.34 6.89 19.69
CA LYS A 23 13.30 6.79 20.80
C LYS A 23 12.74 6.03 22.00
N VAL A 24 11.46 6.25 22.33
CA VAL A 24 10.78 5.53 23.41
C VAL A 24 10.78 4.03 23.12
N PHE A 25 10.39 3.61 21.91
CA PHE A 25 10.37 2.20 21.51
C PHE A 25 11.73 1.50 21.66
N LEU A 26 12.82 2.19 21.35
CA LEU A 26 14.17 1.66 21.54
C LEU A 26 14.57 1.49 23.01
N SER A 27 13.94 2.27 23.90
CA SER A 27 14.21 2.33 25.34
C SER A 27 13.31 1.40 26.16
N ILE A 28 12.30 0.78 25.54
CA ILE A 28 11.41 -0.17 26.24
C ILE A 28 12.22 -1.40 26.64
N GLN A 29 12.24 -1.69 27.93
CA GLN A 29 12.89 -2.87 28.50
C GLN A 29 11.89 -3.97 28.91
N ARG A 30 10.66 -3.59 29.28
CA ARG A 30 9.64 -4.50 29.80
C ARG A 30 8.46 -4.55 28.84
N ARG A 31 8.01 -5.76 28.49
CA ARG A 31 6.81 -5.99 27.65
C ARG A 31 6.80 -5.15 26.35
N PRO A 32 7.87 -5.19 25.54
CA PRO A 32 7.98 -4.35 24.35
C PRO A 32 6.93 -4.67 23.28
N LEU A 33 6.55 -5.94 23.15
CA LEU A 33 5.50 -6.35 22.22
C LEU A 33 4.17 -5.68 22.58
N GLU A 34 3.74 -5.81 23.83
CA GLU A 34 2.45 -5.31 24.30
C GLU A 34 2.38 -3.79 24.20
N GLN A 35 3.46 -3.09 24.57
CA GLN A 35 3.51 -1.63 24.48
C GLN A 35 3.47 -1.13 23.04
N ILE A 36 4.23 -1.75 22.13
CA ILE A 36 4.22 -1.36 20.72
C ILE A 36 2.86 -1.69 20.08
N LYS A 37 2.28 -2.85 20.39
CA LYS A 37 0.97 -3.27 19.89
C LYS A 37 -0.13 -2.27 20.26
N VAL A 38 -0.10 -1.71 21.48
CA VAL A 38 -1.04 -0.65 21.91
C VAL A 38 -0.76 0.69 21.22
N ALA A 39 0.51 1.04 21.01
CA ALA A 39 0.89 2.33 20.44
C ALA A 39 0.64 2.43 18.92
N VAL A 40 0.82 1.33 18.16
CA VAL A 40 0.72 1.33 16.70
C VAL A 40 -0.62 1.87 16.17
N PRO A 41 -1.80 1.46 16.68
CA PRO A 41 -3.08 2.01 16.24
C PRO A 41 -3.18 3.53 16.44
N ILE A 42 -2.72 4.03 17.58
CA ILE A 42 -2.73 5.46 17.90
C ILE A 42 -1.85 6.24 16.93
N ILE A 43 -0.65 5.70 16.66
CA ILE A 43 0.30 6.26 15.70
C ILE A 43 -0.31 6.32 14.30
N LEU A 44 -0.92 5.23 13.84
CA LEU A 44 -1.52 5.15 12.52
C LEU A 44 -2.71 6.09 12.36
N ASN A 45 -3.55 6.22 13.39
CA ASN A 45 -4.67 7.16 13.37
C ASN A 45 -4.19 8.62 13.35
N ALA A 46 -3.19 8.97 14.17
CA ALA A 46 -2.59 10.30 14.17
C ALA A 46 -1.92 10.62 12.84
N LEU A 47 -1.18 9.66 12.26
CA LEU A 47 -0.56 9.79 10.95
C LEU A 47 -1.64 10.00 9.87
N LYS A 48 -2.69 9.17 9.87
CA LYS A 48 -3.80 9.26 8.92
C LYS A 48 -4.46 10.64 8.97
N ALA A 49 -4.81 11.12 10.17
CA ALA A 49 -5.41 12.45 10.33
C ALA A 49 -4.48 13.56 9.81
N ALA A 50 -3.22 13.59 10.26
CA ALA A 50 -2.26 14.60 9.83
C ALA A 50 -1.96 14.56 8.33
N SER A 51 -1.94 13.37 7.70
CA SER A 51 -1.69 13.24 6.26
C SER A 51 -2.86 13.72 5.40
N PHE A 52 -4.11 13.59 5.87
CA PHE A 52 -5.29 14.05 5.13
C PHE A 52 -5.66 15.52 5.40
N ASP A 53 -5.13 16.11 6.47
CA ASP A 53 -5.25 17.55 6.77
C ASP A 53 -4.23 18.42 5.99
N LEU A 54 -3.26 17.79 5.32
CA LEU A 54 -2.25 18.46 4.51
C LEU A 54 -2.76 18.72 3.08
N ASP A 55 -2.48 19.92 2.57
CA ASP A 55 -2.62 20.20 1.13
C ASP A 55 -1.54 19.43 0.34
N HIS A 56 -1.88 19.05 -0.90
CA HIS A 56 -0.98 18.31 -1.79
C HIS A 56 0.32 19.09 -2.03
N GLY A 57 1.47 18.47 -1.74
CA GLY A 57 2.81 19.06 -2.01
C GLY A 57 3.46 19.78 -0.81
N ASP A 58 2.88 19.73 0.38
CA ASP A 58 3.48 20.38 1.57
C ASP A 58 4.78 19.69 2.04
N VAL A 59 5.77 20.50 2.40
CA VAL A 59 7.05 20.11 3.01
C VAL A 59 6.81 19.26 4.28
N GLY A 60 5.68 19.47 4.97
CA GLY A 60 5.26 18.68 6.12
C GLY A 60 5.13 17.17 5.87
N LEU A 61 4.82 16.73 4.65
CA LEU A 61 4.68 15.29 4.33
C LEU A 61 6.00 14.53 4.51
N LYS A 62 7.12 15.14 4.10
CA LYS A 62 8.44 14.53 4.17
C LYS A 62 8.86 14.26 5.60
N ASP A 63 8.69 15.24 6.48
CA ASP A 63 9.05 15.10 7.89
C ASP A 63 8.11 14.15 8.62
N LEU A 64 6.81 14.20 8.30
CA LEU A 64 5.80 13.30 8.86
C LEU A 64 6.10 11.83 8.53
N PHE A 65 6.29 11.48 7.25
CA PHE A 65 6.60 10.11 6.87
C PHE A 65 8.03 9.70 7.19
N GLY A 66 8.98 10.64 7.24
CA GLY A 66 10.29 10.41 7.82
C GLY A 66 10.20 9.97 9.29
N GLY A 67 9.33 10.61 10.06
CA GLY A 67 8.97 10.21 11.43
C GLY A 67 8.39 8.79 11.49
N ALA A 68 7.46 8.46 10.60
CA ALA A 68 6.85 7.12 10.54
C ALA A 68 7.88 6.02 10.18
N ILE A 69 8.80 6.30 9.26
CA ILE A 69 9.91 5.39 8.92
C ILE A 69 10.86 5.21 10.12
N ASN A 70 11.11 6.26 10.90
CA ASN A 70 11.91 6.14 12.13
C ASN A 70 11.23 5.24 13.18
N VAL A 71 9.90 5.29 13.27
CA VAL A 71 9.12 4.35 14.09
C VAL A 71 9.29 2.93 13.57
N ALA A 72 9.13 2.67 12.27
CA ALA A 72 9.35 1.35 11.66
C ALA A 72 10.77 0.80 11.95
N ASN A 73 11.80 1.63 11.83
CA ASN A 73 13.18 1.26 12.17
C ASN A 73 13.34 0.91 13.65
N SER A 74 12.63 1.60 14.53
CA SER A 74 12.67 1.36 15.97
C SER A 74 11.96 0.04 16.31
N ILE A 75 10.80 -0.23 15.71
CA ILE A 75 10.11 -1.52 15.84
C ILE A 75 11.03 -2.65 15.35
N LYS A 76 11.64 -2.54 14.15
CA LYS A 76 12.60 -3.52 13.62
C LYS A 76 13.77 -3.78 14.58
N SER A 77 14.30 -2.72 15.18
CA SER A 77 15.41 -2.83 16.15
C SER A 77 14.96 -3.51 17.44
N THR A 78 13.74 -3.25 17.90
CA THR A 78 13.14 -3.94 19.04
C THR A 78 12.86 -5.41 18.72
N CYS A 79 12.37 -5.74 17.52
CA CYS A 79 12.22 -7.14 17.07
C CYS A 79 13.55 -7.90 17.22
N LYS A 80 14.66 -7.33 16.76
CA LYS A 80 15.98 -7.99 16.83
C LYS A 80 16.45 -8.32 18.26
N LYS A 81 15.86 -7.70 19.29
CA LYS A 81 16.14 -7.99 20.71
C LYS A 81 15.23 -9.06 21.32
N LEU A 82 14.19 -9.46 20.59
CA LEU A 82 13.20 -10.45 21.02
C LEU A 82 13.44 -11.78 20.32
N GLU A 83 13.02 -12.86 20.97
CA GLU A 83 13.09 -14.24 20.46
C GLU A 83 11.70 -14.89 20.50
N GLY A 84 11.54 -15.98 19.74
CA GLY A 84 10.31 -16.78 19.69
C GLY A 84 9.08 -16.01 19.21
N VAL A 85 7.90 -16.39 19.75
CA VAL A 85 6.59 -15.89 19.33
C VAL A 85 6.48 -14.36 19.43
N ALA A 86 7.07 -13.74 20.45
CA ALA A 86 7.01 -12.29 20.63
C ALA A 86 7.73 -11.53 19.50
N ASN A 87 8.82 -12.12 18.98
CA ASN A 87 9.51 -11.58 17.81
C ASN A 87 8.66 -11.71 16.54
N GLU A 88 8.07 -12.88 16.32
CA GLU A 88 7.22 -13.16 15.15
C GLU A 88 6.02 -12.22 15.10
N GLN A 89 5.34 -12.01 16.23
CA GLN A 89 4.22 -11.08 16.34
C GLN A 89 4.64 -9.64 16.05
N LEU A 90 5.80 -9.20 16.55
CA LEU A 90 6.27 -7.85 16.33
C LEU A 90 6.75 -7.64 14.88
N ARG A 91 7.34 -8.67 14.25
CA ARG A 91 7.67 -8.67 12.81
C ARG A 91 6.41 -8.60 11.95
N ALA A 92 5.37 -9.35 12.29
CA ALA A 92 4.08 -9.27 11.61
C ALA A 92 3.47 -7.86 11.75
N LEU A 93 3.49 -7.29 12.96
CA LEU A 93 2.99 -5.94 13.23
C LEU A 93 3.73 -4.89 12.41
N LEU A 94 5.05 -5.01 12.29
CA LEU A 94 5.86 -4.16 11.44
C LEU A 94 5.47 -4.28 9.96
N GLY A 95 5.22 -5.50 9.48
CA GLY A 95 4.71 -5.75 8.13
C GLY A 95 3.41 -4.98 7.86
N LEU A 96 2.41 -5.13 8.74
CA LEU A 96 1.13 -4.43 8.61
C LEU A 96 1.29 -2.91 8.66
N TYR A 97 2.12 -2.42 9.58
CA TYR A 97 2.43 -1.00 9.74
C TYR A 97 3.03 -0.41 8.47
N VAL A 98 4.01 -1.09 7.87
CA VAL A 98 4.68 -0.66 6.64
C VAL A 98 3.70 -0.61 5.46
N LEU A 99 2.86 -1.64 5.28
CA LEU A 99 1.85 -1.67 4.22
C LEU A 99 0.84 -0.52 4.37
N GLN A 100 0.37 -0.28 5.60
CA GLN A 100 -0.56 0.81 5.89
C GLN A 100 0.05 2.18 5.58
N ILE A 101 1.31 2.43 5.97
CA ILE A 101 1.99 3.70 5.64
C ILE A 101 2.16 3.84 4.13
N MET A 102 2.57 2.78 3.44
CA MET A 102 2.76 2.79 2.00
C MET A 102 1.46 3.17 1.27
N ALA A 103 0.33 2.67 1.76
CA ALA A 103 -0.99 3.07 1.26
C ALA A 103 -1.27 4.55 1.50
N ILE A 104 -1.06 5.05 2.73
CA ILE A 104 -1.31 6.46 3.08
C ILE A 104 -0.47 7.38 2.20
N ILE A 105 0.84 7.15 2.06
CA ILE A 105 1.74 7.94 1.19
C ILE A 105 1.20 7.98 -0.24
N SER A 106 0.81 6.82 -0.78
CA SER A 106 0.32 6.70 -2.15
C SER A 106 -0.96 7.51 -2.40
N ILE A 107 -1.78 7.69 -1.36
CA ILE A 107 -3.02 8.47 -1.43
C ILE A 107 -2.72 9.97 -1.33
N THR A 108 -1.80 10.36 -0.44
CA THR A 108 -1.60 11.79 -0.10
C THR A 108 -0.62 12.50 -1.02
N MET A 109 0.23 11.78 -1.74
CA MET A 109 1.26 12.36 -2.62
C MET A 109 0.73 13.09 -3.86
N GLY A 110 -0.57 12.97 -4.20
CA GLY A 110 -1.11 13.51 -5.45
C GLY A 110 -0.39 12.94 -6.68
N ASP A 111 -0.31 13.71 -7.77
CA ASP A 111 0.30 13.22 -9.02
C ASP A 111 1.85 13.25 -9.01
N GLU A 112 2.49 13.71 -7.94
CA GLU A 112 3.95 13.82 -7.79
C GLU A 112 4.62 12.51 -7.35
N VAL A 113 4.47 11.47 -8.16
CA VAL A 113 5.01 10.11 -7.88
C VAL A 113 6.52 10.12 -7.55
N SER A 114 7.30 11.01 -8.16
CA SER A 114 8.75 11.08 -7.96
C SER A 114 9.16 11.61 -6.58
N SER A 115 8.36 12.49 -5.96
CA SER A 115 8.72 13.14 -4.68
C SER A 115 8.71 12.15 -3.52
N CYS A 116 7.87 11.11 -3.60
CA CYS A 116 7.70 10.10 -2.56
C CYS A 116 8.49 8.81 -2.80
N LEU A 117 9.20 8.69 -3.94
CA LEU A 117 9.94 7.47 -4.30
C LEU A 117 10.91 7.02 -3.21
N TYR A 118 11.64 7.96 -2.61
CA TYR A 118 12.61 7.64 -1.56
C TYR A 118 11.94 7.10 -0.28
N LEU A 119 10.73 7.56 0.05
CA LEU A 119 9.97 7.05 1.20
C LEU A 119 9.51 5.63 0.93
N ILE A 120 8.91 5.39 -0.24
CA ILE A 120 8.45 4.08 -0.68
C ILE A 120 9.60 3.08 -0.76
N GLN A 121 10.75 3.50 -1.28
CA GLN A 121 11.94 2.66 -1.32
C GLN A 121 12.41 2.29 0.09
N ASN A 122 12.42 3.24 1.04
CA ASN A 122 12.78 2.94 2.44
C ASN A 122 11.81 1.99 3.12
N LEU A 123 10.50 2.14 2.86
CA LEU A 123 9.48 1.22 3.35
C LEU A 123 9.64 -0.19 2.75
N SER A 124 10.03 -0.28 1.48
CA SER A 124 10.24 -1.55 0.79
C SER A 124 11.39 -2.36 1.38
N ARG A 125 12.42 -1.72 1.95
CA ARG A 125 13.54 -2.38 2.66
C ARG A 125 13.13 -3.17 3.91
N PHE A 126 11.90 -3.03 4.37
CA PHE A 126 11.37 -3.83 5.47
C PHE A 126 10.83 -5.18 5.01
N PHE A 127 10.56 -5.37 3.72
CA PHE A 127 9.84 -6.54 3.21
C PHE A 127 10.57 -7.85 3.50
N PRO A 128 11.88 -7.98 3.20
CA PRO A 128 12.61 -9.22 3.50
C PRO A 128 12.60 -9.54 5.01
N PHE A 129 12.69 -8.51 5.86
CA PHE A 129 12.68 -8.69 7.31
C PHE A 129 11.31 -9.11 7.86
N CYS A 130 10.24 -8.66 7.22
CA CYS A 130 8.86 -8.99 7.59
C CYS A 130 8.34 -10.26 6.89
N GLY A 131 9.14 -10.90 6.03
CA GLY A 131 8.71 -12.07 5.26
C GLY A 131 7.65 -11.75 4.21
N LEU A 132 7.62 -10.52 3.70
CA LEU A 132 6.66 -10.08 2.70
C LEU A 132 7.18 -10.34 1.28
N SER A 133 6.44 -11.11 0.48
CA SER A 133 6.72 -11.32 -0.94
C SER A 133 5.70 -10.61 -1.82
N TYR A 134 6.09 -10.17 -3.02
CA TYR A 134 5.13 -9.56 -3.96
C TYR A 134 4.06 -10.56 -4.42
N ALA A 135 4.41 -11.83 -4.56
CA ALA A 135 3.46 -12.88 -4.95
C ALA A 135 2.34 -13.03 -3.93
N ASP A 136 2.68 -13.10 -2.63
CA ASP A 136 1.68 -13.25 -1.57
C ASP A 136 0.88 -11.97 -1.38
N LEU A 137 1.52 -10.81 -1.48
CA LEU A 137 0.85 -9.52 -1.33
C LEU A 137 -0.18 -9.25 -2.43
N VAL A 138 0.18 -9.46 -3.70
CA VAL A 138 -0.74 -9.24 -4.81
C VAL A 138 -1.84 -10.29 -4.84
N ALA A 139 -1.56 -11.54 -4.46
CA ALA A 139 -2.57 -12.58 -4.36
C ALA A 139 -3.41 -12.50 -3.07
N GLY A 140 -3.20 -11.51 -2.21
CA GLY A 140 -3.95 -11.33 -0.95
C GLY A 140 -3.60 -12.31 0.18
N GLN A 141 -2.64 -13.21 -0.04
CA GLN A 141 -2.20 -14.21 0.93
C GLN A 141 -1.21 -13.67 1.96
N GLY A 142 -0.58 -12.52 1.71
CA GLY A 142 0.44 -11.93 2.60
C GLY A 142 -0.12 -11.13 3.78
N VAL A 143 -1.40 -10.75 3.79
CA VAL A 143 -1.98 -9.86 4.81
C VAL A 143 -2.71 -10.64 5.91
N ASP A 144 -3.59 -11.56 5.52
CA ASP A 144 -4.47 -12.26 6.46
C ASP A 144 -3.70 -13.09 7.52
N PRO A 145 -2.61 -13.82 7.17
CA PRO A 145 -1.81 -14.53 8.17
C PRO A 145 -1.16 -13.59 9.19
N LEU A 146 -0.67 -12.43 8.74
CA LEU A 146 -0.05 -11.45 9.63
C LEU A 146 -1.07 -10.82 10.59
N ALA A 147 -2.28 -10.55 10.10
CA ALA A 147 -3.38 -10.06 10.94
C ALA A 147 -3.78 -11.10 11.98
N HIS A 148 -3.90 -12.37 11.60
CA HIS A 148 -4.22 -13.48 12.51
C HIS A 148 -3.15 -13.67 13.61
N VAL A 149 -1.87 -13.50 13.28
CA VAL A 149 -0.77 -13.61 14.27
C VAL A 149 -0.87 -12.53 15.36
N ILE A 150 -1.45 -11.37 15.05
CA ILE A 150 -1.53 -10.22 15.97
C ILE A 150 -2.87 -10.18 16.70
N CYS A 151 -3.98 -10.44 16.01
CA CYS A 151 -5.32 -10.42 16.59
C CYS A 151 -5.60 -11.77 17.28
N SER A 152 -5.51 -11.79 18.61
CA SER A 152 -6.31 -12.72 19.41
C SER A 152 -7.77 -12.25 19.40
N ASP A 153 -8.73 -13.17 19.50
CA ASP A 153 -10.18 -13.06 19.19
C ASP A 153 -10.99 -11.80 19.60
N ASP A 154 -10.44 -10.83 20.34
CA ASP A 154 -11.20 -9.75 21.01
C ASP A 154 -10.92 -8.29 20.55
N THR A 155 -10.21 -8.04 19.43
CA THR A 155 -9.85 -6.64 19.05
C THR A 155 -10.37 -6.19 17.69
N ASN A 156 -11.64 -5.80 17.62
CA ASN A 156 -12.23 -5.13 16.44
C ASN A 156 -11.57 -3.76 16.16
N ASP A 157 -11.24 -2.98 17.20
CA ASP A 157 -10.67 -1.63 17.07
C ASP A 157 -9.27 -1.60 16.41
N PHE A 158 -8.54 -2.72 16.46
CA PHE A 158 -7.21 -2.81 15.83
C PHE A 158 -7.30 -2.80 14.30
N MET A 159 -8.38 -3.35 13.73
CA MET A 159 -8.53 -3.45 12.29
C MET A 159 -8.89 -2.11 11.64
N ASP A 160 -9.55 -1.21 12.37
CA ASP A 160 -9.96 0.10 11.84
C ASP A 160 -8.75 1.00 11.49
N CYS A 161 -7.67 0.94 12.26
CA CYS A 161 -6.45 1.69 11.96
C CYS A 161 -5.68 1.14 10.73
N LEU A 162 -6.01 -0.09 10.31
CA LEU A 162 -5.44 -0.80 9.16
C LEU A 162 -6.39 -0.81 7.95
N SER A 163 -7.28 0.19 7.86
CA SER A 163 -8.29 0.28 6.80
C SER A 163 -7.76 0.26 5.36
N TYR A 164 -6.46 0.51 5.16
CA TYR A 164 -5.84 0.56 3.83
C TYR A 164 -4.87 -0.59 3.58
N ILE A 165 -4.85 -1.61 4.43
CA ILE A 165 -3.80 -2.62 4.36
C ILE A 165 -3.80 -3.43 3.06
N LYS A 166 -4.98 -3.79 2.55
CA LYS A 166 -5.12 -4.46 1.25
C LYS A 166 -4.72 -3.55 0.10
N HIS A 167 -4.95 -2.24 0.23
CA HIS A 167 -4.45 -1.25 -0.73
C HIS A 167 -2.91 -1.22 -0.67
N GLY A 168 -2.33 -1.17 0.52
CA GLY A 168 -0.88 -1.17 0.74
C GLY A 168 -0.19 -2.40 0.15
N ALA A 169 -0.80 -3.58 0.31
CA ALA A 169 -0.32 -4.83 -0.28
C ALA A 169 -0.19 -4.72 -1.80
N VAL A 170 -1.25 -4.32 -2.49
CA VAL A 170 -1.24 -4.18 -3.96
C VAL A 170 -0.34 -3.02 -4.40
N LEU A 171 -0.42 -1.88 -3.71
CA LEU A 171 0.39 -0.70 -3.99
C LEU A 171 1.88 -1.00 -3.91
N SER A 172 2.31 -1.87 -2.99
CA SER A 172 3.72 -2.24 -2.88
C SER A 172 4.28 -2.88 -4.15
N VAL A 173 3.47 -3.71 -4.81
CA VAL A 173 3.84 -4.36 -6.07
C VAL A 173 3.80 -3.36 -7.21
N LEU A 174 2.79 -2.50 -7.25
CA LEU A 174 2.69 -1.43 -8.25
C LEU A 174 3.84 -0.43 -8.13
N TRP A 175 4.31 -0.12 -6.92
CA TRP A 175 5.48 0.71 -6.71
C TRP A 175 6.78 0.05 -7.20
N GLY A 176 6.90 -1.26 -7.04
CA GLY A 176 7.96 -2.05 -7.67
C GLY A 176 7.92 -1.98 -9.21
N GLN A 177 6.73 -1.91 -9.80
CA GLN A 177 6.56 -1.69 -11.24
C GLN A 177 6.86 -0.26 -11.67
N ILE A 178 6.47 0.73 -10.88
CA ILE A 178 6.77 2.14 -11.13
C ILE A 178 8.29 2.36 -11.10
N SER A 179 9.00 1.65 -10.22
CA SER A 179 10.44 1.81 -10.08
C SER A 179 11.15 0.53 -9.69
N VAL A 180 12.08 0.11 -10.53
CA VAL A 180 12.93 -1.05 -10.29
C VAL A 180 13.76 -0.93 -9.00
N THR A 181 14.09 0.29 -8.57
CA THR A 181 14.86 0.50 -7.34
C THR A 181 14.02 0.22 -6.09
N VAL A 182 12.70 0.34 -6.18
CA VAL A 182 11.76 -0.08 -5.14
C VAL A 182 11.65 -1.60 -5.10
N ALA A 183 11.53 -2.26 -6.26
CA ALA A 183 11.52 -3.73 -6.34
C ALA A 183 12.81 -4.34 -5.78
N HIS A 184 13.97 -3.81 -6.17
CA HIS A 184 15.26 -4.23 -5.61
C HIS A 184 15.36 -3.98 -4.10
N ALA A 185 14.81 -2.88 -3.60
CA ALA A 185 14.80 -2.60 -2.16
C ALA A 185 13.94 -3.60 -1.37
N ALA A 186 12.89 -4.14 -1.99
CA ALA A 186 12.08 -5.24 -1.43
C ALA A 186 12.70 -6.63 -1.66
N GLU A 187 13.84 -6.72 -2.35
CA GLU A 187 14.45 -7.98 -2.82
C GLU A 187 13.48 -8.84 -3.65
N GLN A 188 12.69 -8.19 -4.52
CA GLN A 188 11.68 -8.86 -5.35
C GLN A 188 12.03 -8.73 -6.84
N ASP A 189 11.64 -9.76 -7.61
CA ASP A 189 11.74 -9.78 -9.07
C ASP A 189 10.34 -9.71 -9.69
N LEU A 190 10.04 -8.57 -10.31
CA LEU A 190 8.76 -8.34 -10.96
C LEU A 190 8.58 -9.17 -12.25
N GLY A 191 9.67 -9.50 -12.95
CA GLY A 191 9.63 -10.36 -14.12
C GLY A 191 9.24 -11.78 -13.73
N ALA A 192 9.90 -12.34 -12.72
CA ALA A 192 9.56 -13.64 -12.15
C ALA A 192 8.11 -13.69 -11.65
N LEU A 193 7.66 -12.65 -10.93
CA LEU A 193 6.27 -12.52 -10.47
C LEU A 193 5.27 -12.57 -11.63
N LYS A 194 5.50 -11.80 -12.70
CA LYS A 194 4.58 -11.78 -13.85
C LYS A 194 4.50 -13.14 -14.53
N VAL A 195 5.64 -13.84 -14.66
CA VAL A 195 5.67 -15.21 -15.20
C VAL A 195 4.89 -16.17 -14.30
N GLU A 196 5.07 -16.08 -13.00
CA GLU A 196 4.33 -16.88 -12.02
C GLU A 196 2.82 -16.64 -12.10
N LEU A 197 2.39 -15.38 -12.10
CA LEU A 197 0.96 -15.03 -12.21
C LEU A 197 0.36 -15.47 -13.55
N ARG A 198 1.12 -15.41 -14.65
CA ARG A 198 0.64 -15.89 -15.96
C ARG A 198 0.45 -17.41 -15.98
N SER A 199 1.31 -18.14 -15.28
CA SER A 199 1.33 -19.62 -15.27
C SER A 199 0.37 -20.24 -14.24
N ILE A 200 0.11 -19.56 -13.12
CA ILE A 200 -0.73 -20.08 -12.04
C ILE A 200 -2.09 -19.36 -12.02
N GLN A 201 -3.10 -20.01 -12.60
CA GLN A 201 -4.45 -19.44 -12.76
C GLN A 201 -5.08 -18.94 -11.45
N SER A 202 -4.98 -19.70 -10.35
CA SER A 202 -5.56 -19.30 -9.07
C SER A 202 -4.91 -18.04 -8.49
N LYS A 203 -3.57 -17.94 -8.56
CA LYS A 203 -2.82 -16.74 -8.14
C LYS A 203 -3.14 -15.55 -9.04
N ARG A 204 -3.29 -15.78 -10.35
CA ARG A 204 -3.73 -14.76 -11.32
C ARG A 204 -5.07 -14.15 -10.92
N TRP A 205 -6.09 -14.99 -10.71
CA TRP A 205 -7.43 -14.53 -10.35
C TRP A 205 -7.44 -13.83 -8.98
N SER A 206 -6.67 -14.32 -8.02
CA SER A 206 -6.53 -13.65 -6.73
C SER A 206 -5.87 -12.27 -6.86
N ALA A 207 -4.83 -12.16 -7.69
CA ALA A 207 -4.18 -10.89 -8.02
C ALA A 207 -5.13 -9.90 -8.70
N ILE A 208 -5.90 -10.38 -9.67
CA ILE A 208 -6.95 -9.62 -10.34
C ILE A 208 -7.99 -9.11 -9.34
N GLY A 209 -8.46 -9.99 -8.44
CA GLY A 209 -9.40 -9.62 -7.38
C GLY A 209 -8.85 -8.59 -6.41
N MET A 210 -7.56 -8.66 -6.06
CA MET A 210 -6.93 -7.67 -5.18
C MET A 210 -6.73 -6.31 -5.86
N LEU A 211 -6.50 -6.27 -7.18
CA LEU A 211 -6.39 -5.01 -7.93
C LEU A 211 -7.66 -4.15 -7.86
N GLN A 212 -8.82 -4.75 -7.55
CA GLN A 212 -10.06 -3.99 -7.35
C GLN A 212 -9.92 -2.89 -6.28
N TYR A 213 -9.11 -3.12 -5.24
CA TYR A 213 -8.87 -2.13 -4.17
C TYR A 213 -8.25 -0.84 -4.72
N ILE A 214 -7.41 -0.93 -5.75
CA ILE A 214 -6.80 0.23 -6.40
C ILE A 214 -7.84 1.01 -7.19
N PHE A 215 -8.69 0.31 -7.95
CA PHE A 215 -9.70 0.93 -8.80
C PHE A 215 -10.88 1.51 -8.01
N SER A 216 -11.26 0.89 -6.90
CA SER A 216 -12.27 1.42 -5.99
C SER A 216 -11.81 2.66 -5.23
N LEU A 217 -10.49 2.88 -5.10
CA LEU A 217 -9.97 4.01 -4.33
C LEU A 217 -9.92 5.29 -5.20
N GLY A 218 -10.97 6.10 -5.07
CA GLY A 218 -11.13 7.35 -5.84
C GLY A 218 -9.96 8.33 -5.68
N LYS A 219 -9.42 8.45 -4.45
CA LYS A 219 -8.34 9.38 -4.09
C LYS A 219 -6.96 9.02 -4.65
N LEU A 220 -6.81 7.85 -5.25
CA LEU A 220 -5.50 7.39 -5.72
C LEU A 220 -5.08 8.13 -7.01
N PRO A 221 -3.82 8.58 -7.12
CA PRO A 221 -3.29 9.28 -8.29
C PRO A 221 -3.49 8.51 -9.59
N PHE A 222 -3.74 9.25 -10.68
CA PHE A 222 -4.02 8.65 -11.98
C PHE A 222 -2.83 7.82 -12.50
N THR A 223 -1.61 8.27 -12.21
CA THR A 223 -0.38 7.57 -12.60
C THR A 223 -0.34 6.16 -12.00
N ILE A 224 -0.70 5.98 -10.73
CA ILE A 224 -0.74 4.63 -10.14
C ILE A 224 -1.82 3.78 -10.81
N LYS A 225 -3.01 4.34 -11.06
CA LYS A 225 -4.10 3.60 -11.75
C LYS A 225 -3.67 3.15 -13.15
N LYS A 226 -2.91 3.96 -13.88
CA LYS A 226 -2.31 3.59 -15.18
C LYS A 226 -1.36 2.40 -15.04
N HIS A 227 -0.49 2.39 -14.03
CA HIS A 227 0.39 1.25 -13.76
C HIS A 227 -0.38 0.00 -13.34
N ALA A 228 -1.47 0.13 -12.59
CA ALA A 228 -2.35 -0.98 -12.24
C ALA A 228 -2.99 -1.62 -13.48
N ILE A 229 -3.42 -0.82 -14.45
CA ILE A 229 -3.96 -1.33 -15.73
C ILE A 229 -2.88 -2.04 -16.54
N SER A 230 -1.68 -1.44 -16.63
CA SER A 230 -0.55 -2.09 -17.30
C SER A 230 -0.20 -3.42 -16.65
N PHE A 231 -0.16 -3.48 -15.32
CA PHE A 231 0.07 -4.73 -14.59
C PHE A 231 -1.01 -5.78 -14.90
N LEU A 232 -2.28 -5.36 -14.92
CA LEU A 232 -3.41 -6.22 -15.25
C LEU A 232 -3.26 -6.80 -16.66
N LEU A 233 -3.01 -5.95 -17.66
CA LEU A 233 -2.79 -6.38 -19.04
C LEU A 233 -1.66 -7.40 -19.13
N ASP A 234 -0.53 -7.12 -18.45
CA ASP A 234 0.61 -8.01 -18.42
C ASP A 234 0.22 -9.40 -17.90
N ILE A 235 -0.50 -9.49 -16.78
CA ILE A 235 -0.85 -10.81 -16.21
C ILE A 235 -1.96 -11.53 -17.00
N THR A 236 -2.71 -10.82 -17.85
CA THR A 236 -3.82 -11.37 -18.67
C THR A 236 -3.46 -11.67 -20.14
N GLU A 237 -2.27 -11.30 -20.61
CA GLU A 237 -1.87 -11.35 -22.04
C GLU A 237 -1.99 -12.74 -22.70
N ASN A 238 -2.00 -13.83 -21.92
CA ASN A 238 -2.07 -15.22 -22.40
C ASN A 238 -3.38 -15.95 -22.05
N ILE A 239 -4.46 -15.24 -21.70
CA ILE A 239 -5.73 -15.92 -21.46
C ILE A 239 -6.30 -16.36 -22.81
N GLY A 240 -6.25 -17.67 -23.10
CA GLY A 240 -6.90 -18.23 -24.28
C GLY A 240 -8.40 -17.97 -24.26
N GLN A 241 -9.04 -17.86 -25.43
CA GLN A 241 -10.50 -17.65 -25.56
C GLN A 241 -11.33 -18.68 -24.77
N GLN A 242 -10.75 -19.84 -24.44
CA GLN A 242 -11.38 -20.93 -23.71
C GLN A 242 -11.36 -20.76 -22.17
N GLU A 243 -10.52 -19.86 -21.63
CA GLU A 243 -10.41 -19.57 -20.18
C GLU A 243 -11.20 -18.34 -19.73
N LEU A 244 -11.66 -17.52 -20.68
CA LEU A 244 -12.54 -16.37 -20.45
C LEU A 244 -13.98 -16.87 -20.34
N ASN A 245 -14.39 -17.29 -19.14
CA ASN A 245 -15.82 -17.39 -18.86
C ASN A 245 -16.39 -15.96 -18.83
N GLU A 246 -17.39 -15.66 -19.66
CA GLU A 246 -18.06 -14.35 -19.70
C GLU A 246 -18.58 -13.94 -18.31
N ASP A 247 -19.01 -14.91 -17.49
CA ASP A 247 -19.42 -14.67 -16.10
C ASP A 247 -18.26 -14.19 -15.21
N ALA A 248 -17.04 -14.69 -15.43
CA ALA A 248 -15.85 -14.29 -14.69
C ALA A 248 -15.36 -12.89 -15.09
N LEU A 249 -15.50 -12.52 -16.36
CA LEU A 249 -15.28 -11.16 -16.84
C LEU A 249 -16.29 -10.17 -16.30
N CYS A 250 -17.57 -10.54 -16.27
CA CYS A 250 -18.65 -9.71 -15.74
C CYS A 250 -18.54 -9.52 -14.22
N ALA A 251 -18.09 -10.53 -13.48
CA ALA A 251 -17.75 -10.38 -12.06
C ALA A 251 -16.54 -9.47 -11.82
N PHE A 252 -15.59 -9.46 -12.76
CA PHE A 252 -14.37 -8.66 -12.70
C PHE A 252 -14.57 -7.19 -13.09
N LEU A 253 -15.30 -6.92 -14.17
CA LEU A 253 -15.53 -5.59 -14.70
C LEU A 253 -16.59 -4.86 -13.88
N THR A 254 -16.21 -4.46 -12.66
CA THR A 254 -17.06 -3.57 -11.86
C THR A 254 -17.22 -2.21 -12.58
N PRO A 255 -18.32 -1.50 -12.34
CA PRO A 255 -18.50 -0.16 -12.89
C PRO A 255 -17.32 0.78 -12.61
N SER A 256 -16.66 0.65 -11.45
CA SER A 256 -15.49 1.46 -11.10
C SER A 256 -14.25 1.12 -11.95
N ILE A 257 -14.05 -0.15 -12.31
CA ILE A 257 -12.99 -0.59 -13.21
C ILE A 257 -13.30 -0.10 -14.63
N ILE A 258 -14.53 -0.28 -15.11
CA ILE A 258 -14.97 0.22 -16.42
C ILE A 258 -14.79 1.73 -16.51
N SER A 259 -15.22 2.49 -15.49
CA SER A 259 -15.03 3.94 -15.46
C SER A 259 -13.55 4.33 -15.40
N SER A 260 -12.73 3.64 -14.61
CA SER A 260 -11.28 3.89 -14.56
C SER A 260 -10.62 3.63 -15.90
N LEU A 261 -10.99 2.54 -16.58
CA LEU A 261 -10.55 2.22 -17.93
C LEU A 261 -11.02 3.31 -18.89
N GLN A 262 -12.29 3.66 -18.92
CA GLN A 262 -12.85 4.72 -19.78
C GLN A 262 -12.11 6.05 -19.62
N VAL A 263 -11.84 6.48 -18.38
CA VAL A 263 -11.07 7.70 -18.11
C VAL A 263 -9.65 7.59 -18.66
N VAL A 264 -9.02 6.42 -18.55
CA VAL A 264 -7.68 6.19 -19.12
C VAL A 264 -7.72 6.19 -20.65
N PHE A 265 -8.67 5.50 -21.26
CA PHE A 265 -8.89 5.50 -22.71
C PHE A 265 -9.14 6.93 -23.20
N LEU A 266 -10.03 7.71 -22.57
CA LEU A 266 -10.32 9.09 -22.96
C LEU A 266 -9.12 10.03 -22.80
N LYS A 267 -8.27 9.81 -21.78
CA LYS A 267 -7.12 10.67 -21.49
C LYS A 267 -5.87 10.29 -22.29
N VAL A 268 -5.73 9.02 -22.69
CA VAL A 268 -4.65 8.52 -23.56
C VAL A 268 -5.02 8.67 -25.05
N TRP A 269 -6.29 8.56 -25.41
CA TRP A 269 -6.81 8.62 -26.79
C TRP A 269 -7.78 9.79 -27.06
N GLY A 270 -7.65 10.91 -26.34
CA GLY A 270 -8.40 12.16 -26.60
C GLY A 270 -8.25 12.68 -28.05
N PRO A 271 -9.14 13.60 -28.48
CA PRO A 271 -9.90 13.55 -29.73
C PRO A 271 -9.10 13.97 -30.96
N ASN A 272 -8.19 13.13 -31.46
CA ASN A 272 -7.58 13.30 -32.78
C ASN A 272 -7.44 12.00 -33.57
N THR A 273 -8.19 10.96 -33.22
CA THR A 273 -8.29 9.76 -34.07
C THR A 273 -9.75 9.52 -34.42
N VAL A 274 -10.02 9.65 -35.72
CA VAL A 274 -11.30 9.40 -36.36
C VAL A 274 -11.76 7.98 -36.00
N TYR A 275 -12.96 7.89 -35.44
CA TYR A 275 -13.64 6.64 -35.14
C TYR A 275 -13.69 5.74 -36.37
N ALA A 276 -13.00 4.60 -36.32
CA ALA A 276 -13.41 3.41 -37.07
C ALA A 276 -14.30 2.58 -36.14
N PRO A 277 -15.57 2.32 -36.50
CA PRO A 277 -16.47 1.57 -35.64
C PRO A 277 -15.99 0.11 -35.56
N PHE A 278 -15.68 -0.36 -34.36
CA PHE A 278 -15.63 -1.80 -34.10
C PHE A 278 -17.06 -2.36 -34.18
N PRO A 279 -17.28 -3.46 -34.90
CA PRO A 279 -18.61 -4.03 -35.06
C PRO A 279 -19.02 -4.73 -33.76
N PHE A 280 -20.07 -4.22 -33.12
CA PHE A 280 -20.81 -4.98 -32.12
C PHE A 280 -21.54 -6.13 -32.84
N ILE A 281 -21.28 -7.35 -32.37
CA ILE A 281 -22.05 -8.53 -32.71
C ILE A 281 -23.41 -8.41 -32.02
N SER A 282 -24.46 -8.53 -32.83
CA SER A 282 -25.88 -8.67 -32.46
C SER A 282 -26.18 -10.00 -31.79
#